data_AF-A0A6L5F5G9-F1
#
_entry.id   AF-A0A6L5F5G9-F1
#
_cell.length_a   1.000
_cell.length_b   1.000
_cell.length_c   1.000
_cell.angle_alpha   90.00
_cell.angle_beta   90.00
_cell.angle_gamma   90.00
#
_symmetry.space_group_name_H-M   'P 1'
#
loop_
_entity.id
_entity.type
_entity.pdbx_description
1 polymer ?
#
loop_
_entity_poly.entity_id
_entity_poly.type
_entity_poly.pdbx_seq_one_letter_code
_entity_poly.pdbx_strand_id
1 'polypeptide(L)'
;MERNLIVLAHALPGIIGLALGLGVLKPPRPGDGRAWMRWLYTACVAALLLFLVTLVITDWTTLDATAQIAFGGLVVLGAVMGIRLAAAHREAITQATGWEGRYIQHVYFTYISLWIGFLIVPAINSPLPALFVPMVVVGALIVGGTLVSRFKKRVIGTAAGTAP
;
A
#
# COMPACT_ATOMS: atom_id res chain seq x y z
N MET A 1 13.83 -22.65 11.36
CA MET A 1 14.12 -21.31 11.92
C MET A 1 14.14 -20.24 10.83
N GLU A 2 14.77 -20.49 9.69
CA GLU A 2 14.91 -19.52 8.58
C GLU A 2 13.58 -18.96 8.06
N ARG A 3 12.58 -19.81 7.83
CA ARG A 3 11.24 -19.37 7.39
C ARG A 3 10.58 -18.39 8.38
N ASN A 4 10.69 -18.65 9.68
CA ASN A 4 10.10 -17.78 10.70
C ASN A 4 10.79 -16.41 10.71
N LEU A 5 12.11 -16.36 10.44
CA LEU A 5 12.84 -15.10 10.32
C LEU A 5 12.39 -14.31 9.10
N ILE A 6 12.19 -14.95 7.95
CA ILE A 6 11.69 -14.29 6.73
C ILE A 6 10.28 -13.75 6.95
N VAL A 7 9.40 -14.53 7.59
CA VAL A 7 8.04 -14.08 7.94
C VAL A 7 8.09 -12.89 8.90
N LEU A 8 8.94 -12.94 9.93
CA LEU A 8 9.09 -11.83 10.87
C LEU A 8 9.64 -10.58 10.16
N ALA A 9 10.63 -10.77 9.28
CA ALA A 9 11.25 -9.72 8.49
C ALA A 9 10.30 -9.13 7.44
N HIS A 10 9.24 -9.84 7.04
CA HIS A 10 8.14 -9.29 6.25
C HIS A 10 7.12 -8.55 7.13
N ALA A 11 6.67 -9.18 8.22
CA ALA A 11 5.58 -8.68 9.05
C ALA A 11 5.94 -7.38 9.79
N LEU A 12 7.16 -7.28 10.33
CA LEU A 12 7.61 -6.10 11.08
C LEU A 12 7.62 -4.82 10.21
N PRO A 13 8.24 -4.81 9.02
CA PRO A 13 8.11 -3.69 8.09
C PRO A 13 6.66 -3.36 7.72
N GLY A 14 5.77 -4.35 7.64
CA GLY A 14 4.34 -4.11 7.40
C GLY A 14 3.67 -3.31 8.50
N ILE A 15 3.89 -3.70 9.75
CA ILE A 15 3.33 -3.01 10.93
C ILE A 15 3.92 -1.61 11.05
N ILE A 16 5.24 -1.48 10.89
CA ILE A 16 5.93 -0.18 10.94
C ILE A 16 5.44 0.73 9.80
N GLY A 17 5.34 0.20 8.58
CA GLY A 17 4.83 0.93 7.42
C GLY A 17 3.38 1.41 7.61
N LEU A 18 2.52 0.58 8.21
CA LEU A 18 1.15 0.97 8.58
C LEU A 18 1.13 2.13 9.58
N ALA A 19 1.95 2.06 10.64
CA ALA A 19 2.03 3.11 11.63
C ALA A 19 2.52 4.45 11.03
N LEU A 20 3.51 4.39 10.14
CA LEU A 20 4.09 5.59 9.51
C LEU A 20 3.23 6.16 8.37
N GLY A 21 2.36 5.35 7.75
CA GLY A 21 1.63 5.71 6.54
C GLY A 21 0.77 6.97 6.68
N LEU A 22 0.12 7.17 7.84
CA LEU A 22 -0.64 8.40 8.11
C LEU A 22 0.25 9.65 8.15
N GLY A 23 1.47 9.51 8.66
CA GLY A 23 2.44 10.59 8.73
C GLY A 23 3.00 11.00 7.38
N VAL A 24 3.12 10.03 6.46
CA VAL A 24 3.69 10.20 5.10
C VAL A 24 2.66 10.72 4.10
N LEU A 25 1.36 10.66 4.41
CA LEU A 25 0.31 11.29 3.58
C LEU A 25 0.50 12.80 3.43
N LYS A 26 1.15 13.48 4.38
CA LYS A 26 1.39 14.92 4.28
C LYS A 26 2.47 15.20 3.22
N PRO A 27 2.19 16.02 2.19
CA PRO A 27 3.18 16.38 1.19
C PRO A 27 4.45 16.98 1.83
N PRO A 28 5.65 16.65 1.31
CA PRO A 28 6.91 17.19 1.80
C PRO A 28 6.95 18.72 1.68
N ARG A 29 7.32 19.39 2.78
CA ARG A 29 7.57 20.84 2.78
C ARG A 29 9.00 21.12 3.25
N PRO A 30 9.64 22.21 2.75
CA PRO A 30 10.94 22.62 3.26
C PRO A 30 10.90 22.77 4.78
N GLY A 31 11.82 22.09 5.49
CA GLY A 31 11.93 22.18 6.96
C GLY A 31 10.91 21.37 7.77
N ASP A 32 10.11 20.48 7.16
CA ASP A 32 9.07 19.74 7.90
C ASP A 32 9.60 18.65 8.85
N GLY A 33 10.91 18.36 8.84
CA GLY A 33 11.56 17.36 9.69
C GLY A 33 11.10 15.91 9.46
N ARG A 34 10.30 15.63 8.44
CA ARG A 34 9.65 14.32 8.19
C ARG A 34 10.35 13.49 7.12
N ALA A 35 11.50 13.94 6.62
CA ALA A 35 12.28 13.23 5.62
C ALA A 35 12.65 11.82 6.09
N TRP A 36 13.07 11.66 7.34
CA TRP A 36 13.40 10.36 7.93
C TRP A 36 12.20 9.41 7.92
N MET A 37 10.99 9.92 8.23
CA MET A 37 9.77 9.11 8.29
C MET A 37 9.35 8.64 6.88
N ARG A 38 9.50 9.50 5.86
CA ARG A 38 9.24 9.15 4.45
C ARG A 38 10.25 8.13 3.94
N TRP A 39 11.52 8.28 4.30
CA TRP A 39 12.57 7.33 3.97
C TRP A 39 12.29 5.97 4.63
N LEU A 40 11.97 5.96 5.93
CA LEU A 40 11.67 4.75 6.67
C LEU A 40 10.43 4.04 6.13
N TYR A 41 9.36 4.77 5.82
CA TYR A 41 8.19 4.20 5.14
C TYR A 41 8.56 3.56 3.79
N THR A 42 9.43 4.21 3.02
CA THR A 42 9.90 3.67 1.73
C THR A 42 10.72 2.40 1.93
N ALA A 43 11.62 2.38 2.91
CA ALA A 43 12.39 1.19 3.28
C ALA A 43 11.48 0.05 3.74
N CYS A 44 10.43 0.35 4.54
CA CYS A 44 9.46 -0.65 4.97
C CYS A 44 8.68 -1.27 3.81
N VAL A 45 8.20 -0.44 2.87
CA VAL A 45 7.51 -0.94 1.67
C VAL A 45 8.47 -1.77 0.81
N ALA A 46 9.71 -1.33 0.61
CA ALA A 46 10.71 -2.09 -0.16
C ALA A 46 11.03 -3.45 0.50
N ALA A 47 11.23 -3.48 1.82
CA ALA A 47 11.48 -4.71 2.57
C ALA A 47 10.28 -5.66 2.49
N LEU A 48 9.05 -5.15 2.64
CA LEU A 48 7.82 -5.93 2.47
C LEU A 48 7.79 -6.65 1.11
N LEU A 49 8.07 -5.91 0.03
CA LEU A 49 8.06 -6.46 -1.32
C LEU A 49 9.14 -7.52 -1.52
N LEU A 50 10.36 -7.23 -1.05
CA LEU A 50 11.47 -8.16 -1.15
C LEU A 50 11.14 -9.49 -0.45
N PHE A 51 10.74 -9.43 0.82
CA PHE A 51 10.46 -10.65 1.58
C PHE A 51 9.19 -11.37 1.11
N LEU A 52 8.19 -10.65 0.59
CA LEU A 52 7.03 -11.27 -0.04
C LEU A 52 7.47 -12.12 -1.24
N VAL A 53 8.27 -11.54 -2.15
CA VAL A 53 8.79 -12.27 -3.32
C VAL A 53 9.65 -13.45 -2.89
N THR A 54 10.51 -13.29 -1.88
CA THR A 54 11.30 -14.40 -1.33
C THR A 54 10.40 -15.53 -0.82
N LEU A 55 9.40 -15.24 0.02
CA LEU A 55 8.47 -16.25 0.54
C LEU A 55 7.71 -16.95 -0.59
N VAL A 56 7.25 -16.19 -1.58
CA VAL A 56 6.51 -16.75 -2.71
C VAL A 56 7.39 -17.70 -3.50
N ILE A 57 8.65 -17.34 -3.78
CA ILE A 57 9.57 -18.22 -4.52
C ILE A 57 9.93 -19.46 -3.71
N THR A 58 10.18 -19.33 -2.41
CA THR A 58 10.60 -20.47 -1.57
C THR A 58 9.46 -21.46 -1.31
N ASP A 59 8.25 -20.95 -1.08
CA ASP A 59 7.12 -21.77 -0.63
C ASP A 59 6.16 -22.12 -1.79
N TRP A 60 6.37 -21.61 -3.02
CA TRP A 60 5.40 -21.73 -4.14
C TRP A 60 4.80 -23.12 -4.32
N THR A 61 5.66 -24.15 -4.34
CA THR A 61 5.28 -25.54 -4.61
C THR A 61 4.58 -26.22 -3.43
N THR A 62 4.66 -25.62 -2.25
CA THR A 62 4.02 -26.11 -1.02
C THR A 62 2.65 -25.47 -0.76
N LEU A 63 2.34 -24.39 -1.48
CA LEU A 63 1.05 -23.70 -1.43
C LEU A 63 -0.01 -24.47 -2.24
N ASP A 64 -1.23 -24.53 -1.72
CA ASP A 64 -2.38 -24.97 -2.49
C ASP A 64 -2.78 -23.94 -3.55
N ALA A 65 -3.67 -24.31 -4.48
CA ALA A 65 -4.08 -23.44 -5.58
C ALA A 65 -4.71 -22.12 -5.08
N THR A 66 -5.46 -22.16 -3.99
CA THR A 66 -6.09 -20.97 -3.39
C THR A 66 -5.04 -19.99 -2.86
N ALA A 67 -4.07 -20.50 -2.11
CA ALA A 67 -2.98 -19.71 -1.57
C ALA A 67 -2.07 -19.17 -2.69
N GLN A 68 -1.77 -19.96 -3.74
CA GLN A 68 -1.02 -19.48 -4.90
C GLN A 68 -1.70 -18.29 -5.58
N ILE A 69 -3.03 -18.34 -5.76
CA ILE A 69 -3.81 -17.23 -6.33
C ILE A 69 -3.73 -16.00 -5.40
N ALA A 70 -3.93 -16.18 -4.10
CA ALA A 70 -3.91 -15.09 -3.14
C ALA A 70 -2.53 -14.42 -3.04
N PHE A 71 -1.45 -15.21 -2.91
CA PHE A 71 -0.08 -14.70 -2.88
C PHE A 71 0.32 -14.09 -4.22
N GLY A 72 -0.09 -14.66 -5.35
CA GLY A 72 0.11 -14.06 -6.67
C GLY A 72 -0.55 -12.68 -6.79
N GLY A 73 -1.79 -12.55 -6.30
CA GLY A 73 -2.49 -11.26 -6.22
C GLY A 73 -1.77 -10.25 -5.33
N LEU A 74 -1.22 -10.69 -4.20
CA LEU A 74 -0.43 -9.85 -3.30
C LEU A 74 0.90 -9.40 -3.92
N VAL A 75 1.57 -10.25 -4.70
CA VAL A 75 2.78 -9.88 -5.45
C VAL A 75 2.45 -8.78 -6.46
N VAL A 76 1.35 -8.92 -7.21
CA VAL A 76 0.89 -7.90 -8.16
C VAL A 76 0.57 -6.59 -7.43
N LEU A 77 -0.20 -6.65 -6.34
CA LEU A 77 -0.53 -5.48 -5.52
C LEU A 77 0.75 -4.80 -5.01
N GLY A 78 1.70 -5.58 -4.54
CA GLY A 78 2.99 -5.11 -4.08
C GLY A 78 3.78 -4.39 -5.19
N ALA A 79 3.84 -4.96 -6.39
CA ALA A 79 4.48 -4.31 -7.54
C ALA A 79 3.82 -2.95 -7.86
N VAL A 80 2.49 -2.89 -7.84
CA VAL A 80 1.74 -1.63 -8.05
C VAL A 80 2.04 -0.62 -6.95
N MET A 81 2.17 -1.06 -5.69
CA MET A 81 2.60 -0.18 -4.58
C MET A 81 3.99 0.40 -4.82
N GLY A 82 4.95 -0.42 -5.28
CA GLY A 82 6.30 0.02 -5.62
C GLY A 82 6.29 1.10 -6.71
N ILE A 83 5.55 0.88 -7.79
CA ILE A 83 5.38 1.84 -8.88
C ILE A 83 4.75 3.15 -8.38
N ARG A 84 3.69 3.06 -7.58
CA ARG A 84 3.00 4.22 -7.00
C ARG A 84 3.92 5.00 -6.07
N LEU A 85 4.73 4.33 -5.27
CA LEU A 85 5.67 4.97 -4.37
C LEU A 85 6.80 5.69 -5.13
N ALA A 86 7.34 5.07 -6.19
CA ALA A 86 8.29 5.71 -7.09
C ALA A 86 7.67 6.95 -7.77
N ALA A 87 6.42 6.87 -8.20
CA ALA A 87 5.69 8.01 -8.75
C ALA A 87 5.49 9.13 -7.71
N ALA A 88 5.18 8.79 -6.46
CA ALA A 88 5.07 9.78 -5.37
C ALA A 88 6.40 10.53 -5.16
N HIS A 89 7.53 9.81 -5.15
CA HIS A 89 8.86 10.43 -5.05
C HIS A 89 9.15 11.35 -6.23
N ARG A 90 8.82 10.92 -7.46
CA ARG A 90 8.97 11.75 -8.65
C ARG A 90 8.12 13.02 -8.60
N GLU A 91 6.88 12.94 -8.14
CA GLU A 91 6.00 14.11 -7.94
C GLU A 91 6.56 15.08 -6.90
N ALA A 92 7.12 14.55 -5.80
CA ALA A 92 7.73 15.36 -4.74
C ALA A 92 9.02 16.08 -5.21
N ILE A 93 9.76 15.50 -6.14
CA ILE A 93 10.98 16.10 -6.72
C ILE A 93 10.63 17.14 -7.78
N THR A 94 9.69 16.81 -8.69
CA THR A 94 9.36 17.67 -9.83
C THR A 94 8.48 18.86 -9.46
N GLN A 95 7.64 18.72 -8.42
CA GLN A 95 6.78 19.78 -7.88
C GLN A 95 5.94 20.53 -8.93
N ALA A 96 5.54 19.85 -10.01
CA ALA A 96 4.69 20.44 -11.03
C ALA A 96 3.33 20.91 -10.46
N THR A 97 2.60 21.78 -11.16
CA THR A 97 1.31 22.29 -10.67
C THR A 97 0.37 21.16 -10.24
N GLY A 98 -0.18 21.27 -9.03
CA GLY A 98 -1.06 20.25 -8.42
C GLY A 98 -0.36 18.96 -7.94
N TRP A 99 0.97 18.93 -7.83
CA TRP A 99 1.74 17.76 -7.41
C TRP A 99 1.32 17.21 -6.04
N GLU A 100 0.92 18.07 -5.09
CA GLU A 100 0.50 17.63 -3.75
C GLU A 100 -0.67 16.65 -3.80
N GLY A 101 -1.67 16.92 -4.65
CA GLY A 101 -2.83 16.05 -4.80
C GLY A 101 -2.47 14.70 -5.42
N ARG A 102 -1.58 14.69 -6.42
CA ARG A 102 -1.08 13.46 -7.04
C ARG A 102 -0.23 12.65 -6.06
N TYR A 103 0.66 13.31 -5.32
CA TYR A 103 1.45 12.71 -4.25
C TYR A 103 0.56 11.99 -3.23
N ILE A 104 -0.43 12.70 -2.69
CA ILE A 104 -1.39 12.13 -1.72
C ILE A 104 -2.10 10.92 -2.33
N GLN A 105 -2.53 10.98 -3.58
CA GLN A 105 -3.18 9.86 -4.24
C GLN A 105 -2.29 8.62 -4.32
N HIS A 106 -1.00 8.78 -4.62
CA HIS A 106 -0.05 7.69 -4.68
C HIS A 106 0.23 7.07 -3.30
N VAL A 107 0.48 7.90 -2.28
CA VAL A 107 0.74 7.44 -0.90
C VAL A 107 -0.51 6.86 -0.24
N TYR A 108 -1.68 7.42 -0.51
CA TYR A 108 -2.95 6.90 -0.02
C TYR A 108 -3.23 5.49 -0.56
N PHE A 109 -2.94 5.27 -1.85
CA PHE A 109 -3.07 3.93 -2.43
C PHE A 109 -2.16 2.93 -1.74
N THR A 110 -0.88 3.28 -1.49
CA THR A 110 0.07 2.38 -0.82
C THR A 110 -0.37 2.12 0.62
N TYR A 111 -0.87 3.13 1.33
CA TYR A 111 -1.39 2.98 2.68
C TYR A 111 -2.60 2.05 2.78
N ILE A 112 -3.61 2.23 1.92
CA ILE A 112 -4.77 1.32 1.90
C ILE A 112 -4.36 -0.09 1.49
N SER A 113 -3.43 -0.23 0.55
CA SER A 113 -2.93 -1.55 0.12
C SER A 113 -2.23 -2.30 1.25
N LEU A 114 -1.48 -1.60 2.12
CA LEU A 114 -0.91 -2.20 3.32
C LEU A 114 -1.99 -2.77 4.26
N TRP A 115 -3.10 -2.05 4.44
CA TRP A 115 -4.23 -2.55 5.22
C TRP A 115 -4.84 -3.81 4.60
N ILE A 116 -5.00 -3.84 3.28
CA ILE A 116 -5.51 -5.02 2.57
C ILE A 116 -4.59 -6.22 2.80
N GLY A 117 -3.28 -6.03 2.59
CA GLY A 117 -2.28 -7.09 2.81
C GLY A 117 -2.24 -7.58 4.25
N PHE A 118 -2.42 -6.68 5.22
CA PHE A 118 -2.48 -7.03 6.64
C PHE A 118 -3.74 -7.83 7.01
N LEU A 119 -4.89 -7.49 6.42
CA LEU A 119 -6.18 -8.13 6.74
C LEU A 119 -6.42 -9.45 6.00
N ILE A 120 -5.83 -9.61 4.81
CA ILE A 120 -6.07 -10.80 3.98
C ILE A 120 -5.37 -12.05 4.52
N VAL A 121 -4.17 -11.90 5.11
CA VAL A 121 -3.37 -13.04 5.61
C VAL A 121 -4.05 -13.75 6.79
N PRO A 122 -4.56 -13.06 7.83
CA PRO A 122 -5.38 -13.69 8.86
C PRO A 122 -6.67 -14.29 8.31
N ALA A 123 -7.31 -13.64 7.33
CA ALA A 123 -8.56 -14.12 6.76
C ALA A 123 -8.39 -15.48 6.05
N ILE A 124 -7.29 -15.66 5.30
CA ILE A 124 -6.95 -16.94 4.62
C ILE A 124 -6.64 -18.05 5.64
N ASN A 125 -5.98 -17.71 6.74
CA ASN A 125 -5.58 -18.68 7.77
C ASN A 125 -6.66 -18.93 8.84
N SER A 126 -7.82 -18.28 8.71
CA SER A 126 -8.95 -18.48 9.62
C SER A 126 -9.84 -19.62 9.11
N PRO A 127 -10.58 -20.32 10.00
CA PRO A 127 -11.57 -21.31 9.58
C PRO A 127 -12.80 -20.69 8.88
N LEU A 128 -12.76 -19.39 8.55
CA LEU A 128 -13.86 -18.68 7.90
C LEU A 128 -14.05 -19.15 6.45
N PRO A 129 -15.27 -19.04 5.88
CA PRO A 129 -15.57 -19.51 4.53
C PRO A 129 -14.66 -18.86 3.47
N ALA A 130 -14.22 -19.64 2.47
CA ALA A 130 -13.29 -19.20 1.41
C ALA A 130 -13.70 -17.93 0.64
N LEU A 131 -14.98 -17.52 0.72
CA LEU A 131 -15.51 -16.30 0.12
C LEU A 131 -15.14 -15.01 0.88
N PHE A 132 -14.63 -15.10 2.12
CA PHE A 132 -14.30 -13.92 2.94
C PHE A 132 -13.17 -13.09 2.32
N VAL A 133 -12.18 -13.76 1.73
CA VAL A 133 -11.02 -13.14 1.08
C VAL A 133 -11.41 -12.31 -0.15
N PRO A 134 -12.14 -12.85 -1.15
CA PRO A 134 -12.61 -12.04 -2.27
C PRO A 134 -13.59 -10.94 -1.83
N MET A 135 -14.39 -11.14 -0.77
CA MET A 135 -15.23 -10.06 -0.22
C MET A 135 -14.41 -8.91 0.37
N VAL A 136 -13.34 -9.18 1.12
CA VAL A 136 -12.44 -8.14 1.66
C VAL A 136 -11.72 -7.41 0.53
N VAL A 137 -11.25 -8.13 -0.50
CA VAL A 137 -10.60 -7.55 -1.68
C VAL A 137 -11.58 -6.65 -2.46
N VAL A 138 -12.76 -7.15 -2.79
CA VAL A 138 -13.80 -6.39 -3.49
C VAL A 138 -14.24 -5.20 -2.66
N GLY A 139 -14.44 -5.38 -1.35
CA GLY A 139 -14.78 -4.30 -0.42
C GLY A 139 -13.70 -3.21 -0.41
N ALA A 140 -12.43 -3.59 -0.33
CA ALA A 140 -11.34 -2.63 -0.34
C ALA A 140 -11.17 -1.93 -1.69
N LEU A 141 -11.41 -2.61 -2.81
CA LEU A 141 -11.42 -2.01 -4.15
C LEU A 141 -12.57 -1.02 -4.32
N ILE A 142 -13.77 -1.36 -3.84
CA ILE A 142 -14.95 -0.47 -3.86
C ILE A 142 -14.72 0.73 -2.95
N VAL A 143 -14.23 0.52 -1.73
CA VAL A 143 -13.96 1.58 -0.76
C VAL A 143 -12.84 2.49 -1.27
N GLY A 144 -11.73 1.92 -1.76
CA GLY A 144 -10.64 2.67 -2.39
C GLY A 144 -11.09 3.47 -3.60
N GLY A 145 -11.86 2.86 -4.51
CA GLY A 145 -12.42 3.51 -5.70
C GLY A 145 -13.41 4.63 -5.37
N THR A 146 -14.26 4.44 -4.36
CA THR A 146 -15.23 5.45 -3.91
C THR A 146 -14.57 6.60 -3.14
N LEU A 147 -13.53 6.33 -2.34
CA LEU A 147 -12.75 7.37 -1.67
C LEU A 147 -11.93 8.19 -2.67
N VAL A 148 -11.29 7.56 -3.66
CA VAL A 148 -10.56 8.27 -4.72
C VAL A 148 -11.51 9.11 -5.59
N SER A 149 -12.68 8.59 -5.94
CA SER A 149 -13.66 9.34 -6.73
C SER A 149 -14.31 10.47 -5.94
N ARG A 150 -14.58 10.29 -4.63
CA ARG A 150 -15.06 11.37 -3.75
C ARG A 150 -14.00 12.43 -3.49
N PHE A 151 -12.74 12.04 -3.34
CA PHE A 151 -11.63 12.98 -3.17
C PHE A 151 -11.42 13.81 -4.45
N LYS A 152 -11.41 13.17 -5.62
CA LYS A 152 -11.41 13.86 -6.92
C LYS A 152 -12.57 14.85 -7.04
N LYS A 153 -13.80 14.44 -6.69
CA LYS A 153 -14.97 15.32 -6.72
C LYS A 153 -14.87 16.50 -5.76
N ARG A 154 -14.30 16.32 -4.56
CA ARG A 154 -14.10 17.43 -3.61
C ARG A 154 -13.04 18.41 -4.11
N VAL A 155 -11.91 17.93 -4.59
CA VAL A 155 -10.80 18.81 -5.03
C VAL A 155 -11.15 19.56 -6.33
N ILE A 156 -11.80 18.90 -7.29
CA ILE A 156 -12.25 19.54 -8.54
C ILE A 156 -13.46 20.46 -8.27
N GLY A 157 -14.35 20.08 -7.35
CA GLY A 157 -15.49 20.90 -6.93
C GLY A 157 -15.08 22.20 -6.23
N THR A 158 -14.01 22.18 -5.41
CA THR A 158 -13.49 23.40 -4.77
C THR A 158 -12.80 24.32 -5.78
N ALA A 159 -12.15 23.78 -6.82
CA ALA A 159 -11.51 24.58 -7.88
C ALA A 159 -12.52 25.30 -8.79
N ALA A 160 -13.73 24.75 -8.95
CA ALA A 160 -14.81 25.39 -9.71
C ALA A 160 -15.60 26.44 -8.91
N GLY A 161 -15.43 26.50 -7.58
CA GLY A 161 -16.08 27.47 -6.69
C GLY A 161 -15.28 28.77 -6.45
N THR A 162 -14.10 28.91 -7.06
CA THR A 162 -13.23 30.08 -6.96
C THR A 162 -12.83 30.62 -8.32
N ALA A 163 -13.77 30.63 -9.28
CA ALA A 163 -13.68 31.51 -10.44
C ALA A 163 -14.59 32.73 -10.16
N PRO A 164 -14.06 33.98 -10.24
CA PRO A 164 -14.81 35.20 -9.95
C PRO A 164 -15.98 35.43 -10.91
#